data_AF-A0A0F9CIK1-F1
#
_entry.id   AF-A0A0F9CIK1-F1
#
_cell.length_a   1.000
_cell.length_b   1.000
_cell.length_c   1.000
_cell.angle_alpha   90.00
_cell.angle_beta   90.00
_cell.angle_gamma   90.00
#
_symmetry.space_group_name_H-M   'P 1'
#
loop_
_entity.id
_entity.type
_entity.pdbx_description
1 polymer ?
#
loop_
_entity_poly.entity_id
_entity_poly.type
_entity_poly.pdbx_seq_one_letter_code
_entity_poly.pdbx_strand_id
1 'polypeptide(L)'
;IGVIRAQILAIRNKAPHARAFGIFTHGRWSGPSLDGDGEHRIAVYQCDSPLQMRLALQEAPTEANATVLITPLDQSRISDDILMRLAQRRLHSLNSWEIVRQLFRAQHLDPRVTRHTFLADLLLEHAGTRSFPPAAAGLVDAETIWSILLEERLGLSGPYPDIVEILRATVESDLASRWQQNSQEFRTAATQWVGQYGGDAALAVLSCAADEHGDKALAIGLVMGVVFDEDVGHELDKAAGRLETFVGVDNLSAEDARRWRDAASGCLARLARPQQRQCLDDAEAVLRAIGADPHAWRSAELDSGLEQRLARLGQAFSAHVTSRAKIVSQELQGVYDAVRTHRRARLADRRMVRAEMALRLSRWLADREAEPAADPTTLEESAKRYAADGALVDWVRHVLRGGEANQELATSYMKLVEHATELREAENRQFAELLREQTGGAPGQEILVPVEDILERVIAKAAEHAPVLVLLLDGMSCAVFRELAVDVKEHDWVEVGFSGEQQRHVGLAALPSVTEVCRTSLFTGSLRRGQANDEAKGFASHSALQQLSSPGLAPRLFHKASLEGAE
;
A
#
# COMPACT_ATOMS: atom_id res chain seq x y z
N ILE A 1 -10.77 -40.57 -22.18
CA ILE A 1 -9.50 -41.33 -22.01
C ILE A 1 -8.89 -41.16 -20.61
N GLY A 2 -8.91 -39.96 -20.02
CA GLY A 2 -8.38 -39.69 -18.66
C GLY A 2 -8.94 -40.63 -17.57
N VAL A 3 -10.26 -40.85 -17.56
CA VAL A 3 -10.93 -41.80 -16.63
C VAL A 3 -10.36 -43.23 -16.74
N ILE A 4 -10.06 -43.72 -17.95
CA ILE A 4 -9.46 -45.04 -18.18
C ILE A 4 -8.03 -45.08 -17.63
N ARG A 5 -7.23 -44.04 -17.90
CA ARG A 5 -5.85 -43.92 -17.38
C ARG A 5 -5.84 -43.95 -15.85
N ALA A 6 -6.72 -43.19 -15.22
CA ALA A 6 -6.86 -43.13 -13.78
C ALA A 6 -7.30 -44.49 -13.18
N GLN A 7 -8.26 -45.17 -13.81
CA GLN A 7 -8.69 -46.51 -13.40
C GLN A 7 -7.54 -47.53 -13.47
N ILE A 8 -6.71 -47.49 -14.51
CA ILE A 8 -5.52 -48.35 -14.63
C ILE A 8 -4.52 -48.06 -13.52
N LEU A 9 -4.22 -46.78 -13.26
CA LEU A 9 -3.30 -46.37 -12.18
C LEU A 9 -3.81 -46.87 -10.83
N ALA A 10 -5.10 -46.71 -10.54
CA ALA A 10 -5.73 -47.18 -9.32
C ALA A 10 -5.66 -48.72 -9.16
N ILE A 11 -5.84 -49.47 -10.25
CA ILE A 11 -5.73 -50.95 -10.23
C ILE A 11 -4.26 -51.40 -10.09
N ARG A 12 -3.31 -50.74 -10.77
CA ARG A 12 -1.88 -51.07 -10.72
C ARG A 12 -1.30 -50.95 -9.31
N ASN A 13 -1.81 -50.03 -8.48
CA ASN A 13 -1.44 -49.96 -7.05
C ASN A 13 -1.70 -51.28 -6.29
N LYS A 14 -2.68 -52.08 -6.72
CA LYS A 14 -3.02 -53.37 -6.12
C LYS A 14 -2.50 -54.58 -6.93
N ALA A 15 -2.16 -54.37 -8.20
CA ALA A 15 -1.70 -55.41 -9.13
C ALA A 15 -0.59 -54.86 -10.05
N PRO A 16 0.65 -54.70 -9.56
CA PRO A 16 1.71 -53.96 -10.25
C PRO A 16 2.17 -54.60 -11.57
N HIS A 17 2.02 -55.92 -11.72
CA HIS A 17 2.44 -56.66 -12.93
C HIS A 17 1.31 -56.87 -13.95
N ALA A 18 0.12 -56.34 -13.72
CA ALA A 18 -1.00 -56.56 -14.62
C ALA A 18 -0.84 -55.76 -15.93
N ARG A 19 -1.00 -56.45 -17.07
CA ARG A 19 -0.97 -55.84 -18.41
C ARG A 19 -2.35 -55.70 -19.05
N ALA A 20 -3.33 -56.51 -18.66
CA ALA A 20 -4.68 -56.44 -19.21
C ALA A 20 -5.71 -56.04 -18.13
N PHE A 21 -6.63 -55.16 -18.47
CA PHE A 21 -7.61 -54.56 -17.57
C PHE A 21 -9.01 -54.66 -18.19
N GLY A 22 -9.99 -55.15 -17.44
CA GLY A 22 -11.37 -55.26 -17.90
C GLY A 22 -12.25 -54.20 -17.25
N ILE A 23 -12.98 -53.45 -18.05
CA ILE A 23 -13.87 -52.37 -17.63
C ILE A 23 -15.30 -52.68 -18.06
N PHE A 24 -16.19 -52.72 -17.07
CA PHE A 24 -17.63 -52.82 -17.26
C PHE A 24 -18.25 -51.43 -17.40
N THR A 25 -18.96 -51.19 -18.49
CA THR A 25 -19.77 -49.98 -18.69
C THR A 25 -20.84 -50.20 -19.75
N HIS A 26 -22.00 -49.59 -19.54
CA HIS A 26 -23.07 -49.55 -20.56
C HIS A 26 -22.77 -48.55 -21.67
N GLY A 27 -21.82 -47.63 -21.47
CA GLY A 27 -21.34 -46.70 -22.48
C GLY A 27 -20.43 -47.37 -23.51
N ARG A 28 -20.51 -46.95 -24.76
CA ARG A 28 -19.60 -47.40 -25.82
C ARG A 28 -18.37 -46.52 -25.90
N TRP A 29 -17.20 -47.14 -26.05
CA TRP A 29 -15.96 -46.43 -26.33
C TRP A 29 -15.96 -45.87 -27.76
N SER A 30 -15.76 -44.56 -27.87
CA SER A 30 -15.67 -43.83 -29.15
C SER A 30 -14.31 -43.17 -29.38
N GLY A 31 -13.35 -43.38 -28.48
CA GLY A 31 -12.00 -42.83 -28.58
C GLY A 31 -11.03 -43.68 -29.42
N PRO A 32 -9.76 -43.27 -29.50
CA PRO A 32 -8.76 -44.02 -30.26
C PRO A 32 -8.50 -45.40 -29.64
N SER A 33 -8.14 -46.37 -30.49
CA SER A 33 -7.79 -47.74 -30.08
C SER A 33 -6.39 -47.86 -29.47
N LEU A 34 -5.53 -46.87 -29.69
CA LEU A 34 -4.21 -46.72 -29.08
C LEU A 34 -4.02 -45.28 -28.64
N ASP A 35 -3.55 -45.08 -27.40
CA ASP A 35 -3.38 -43.76 -26.80
C ASP A 35 -2.07 -43.65 -26.01
N GLY A 36 -1.32 -42.57 -26.21
CA GLY A 36 -0.06 -42.23 -25.53
C GLY A 36 1.22 -42.80 -26.17
N ASP A 37 2.36 -42.38 -25.63
CA ASP A 37 3.71 -42.72 -26.12
C ASP A 37 4.57 -43.42 -25.05
N GLY A 38 5.50 -44.26 -25.51
CA GLY A 38 6.48 -44.95 -24.66
C GLY A 38 5.83 -45.76 -23.53
N GLU A 39 6.26 -45.54 -22.28
CA GLU A 39 5.78 -46.29 -21.13
C GLU A 39 4.30 -46.02 -20.75
N HIS A 40 3.69 -44.99 -21.34
CA HIS A 40 2.31 -44.56 -21.06
C HIS A 40 1.34 -45.00 -22.16
N ARG A 41 1.77 -45.88 -23.06
CA ARG A 41 0.97 -46.36 -24.20
C ARG A 41 -0.05 -47.42 -23.79
N ILE A 42 -1.30 -47.19 -24.17
CA ILE A 42 -2.46 -48.01 -23.77
C ILE A 42 -3.25 -48.39 -25.02
N ALA A 43 -3.58 -49.66 -25.17
CA ALA A 43 -4.47 -50.16 -26.21
C ALA A 43 -5.88 -50.35 -25.61
N VAL A 44 -6.90 -49.73 -26.20
CA VAL A 44 -8.28 -49.75 -25.72
C VAL A 44 -9.18 -50.40 -26.76
N TYR A 45 -9.90 -51.45 -26.35
CA TYR A 45 -10.78 -52.23 -27.20
C TYR A 45 -12.20 -52.22 -26.67
N GLN A 46 -13.17 -51.82 -27.49
CA GLN A 46 -14.59 -52.08 -27.23
C GLN A 46 -14.89 -53.54 -27.55
N CYS A 47 -15.41 -54.29 -26.58
CA CYS A 47 -15.72 -55.71 -26.69
C CYS A 47 -17.16 -55.98 -26.25
N ASP A 48 -18.04 -56.23 -27.21
CA ASP A 48 -19.46 -56.52 -26.99
C ASP A 48 -19.75 -58.04 -26.87
N SER A 49 -18.72 -58.89 -27.03
CA SER A 49 -18.80 -60.35 -26.90
C SER A 49 -17.55 -60.96 -26.26
N PRO A 50 -17.64 -62.16 -25.61
CA PRO A 50 -16.46 -62.87 -25.11
C PRO A 50 -15.45 -63.25 -26.20
N LEU A 51 -15.90 -63.42 -27.45
CA LEU A 51 -15.00 -63.69 -28.58
C LEU A 51 -14.13 -62.46 -28.90
N GLN A 52 -14.71 -61.27 -28.92
CA GLN A 52 -13.97 -60.02 -29.12
C GLN A 52 -12.96 -59.77 -27.99
N MET A 53 -13.28 -60.15 -26.75
CA MET A 53 -12.31 -60.08 -25.64
C MET A 53 -11.10 -60.98 -25.87
N ARG A 54 -11.30 -62.21 -26.38
CA ARG A 54 -10.20 -63.12 -26.69
C ARG A 54 -9.34 -62.59 -27.82
N LEU A 55 -9.96 -62.06 -28.86
CA LEU A 55 -9.25 -61.42 -29.98
C LEU A 55 -8.43 -60.23 -29.48
N ALA A 56 -9.03 -59.31 -28.71
CA ALA A 56 -8.32 -58.16 -28.16
C ALA A 56 -7.15 -58.53 -27.23
N LEU A 57 -7.29 -59.60 -26.43
CA LEU A 57 -6.20 -60.12 -25.59
C LEU A 57 -5.07 -60.79 -26.41
N GLN A 58 -5.36 -61.27 -27.61
CA GLN A 58 -4.40 -61.92 -28.50
C GLN A 58 -3.72 -60.91 -29.44
N GLU A 59 -4.47 -59.91 -29.92
CA GLU A 59 -4.03 -58.86 -30.85
C GLU A 59 -3.42 -57.65 -30.14
N ALA A 60 -3.40 -57.66 -28.80
CA ALA A 60 -2.79 -56.61 -27.99
C ALA A 60 -1.34 -56.33 -28.43
N PRO A 61 -1.00 -55.10 -28.85
CA PRO A 61 0.35 -54.75 -29.28
C PRO A 61 1.35 -54.99 -28.15
N THR A 62 2.48 -55.64 -28.45
CA THR A 62 3.53 -55.92 -27.46
C THR A 62 4.14 -54.65 -26.88
N GLU A 63 4.12 -53.57 -27.66
CA GLU A 63 4.56 -52.21 -27.32
C GLU A 63 3.60 -51.45 -26.39
N ALA A 64 2.36 -51.93 -26.22
CA ALA A 64 1.42 -51.32 -25.28
C ALA A 64 1.71 -51.80 -23.85
N ASN A 65 1.86 -50.86 -22.92
CA ASN A 65 2.08 -51.16 -21.52
C ASN A 65 0.81 -51.58 -20.78
N ALA A 66 -0.36 -51.27 -21.34
CA ALA A 66 -1.65 -51.74 -20.84
C ALA A 66 -2.65 -51.99 -21.97
N THR A 67 -3.42 -53.06 -21.86
CA THR A 67 -4.55 -53.41 -22.72
C THR A 67 -5.83 -53.29 -21.93
N VAL A 68 -6.81 -52.54 -22.43
CA VAL A 68 -8.09 -52.27 -21.75
C VAL A 68 -9.21 -52.83 -22.59
N LEU A 69 -10.01 -53.72 -22.01
CA LEU A 69 -11.23 -54.24 -22.60
C LEU A 69 -12.43 -53.51 -22.00
N ILE A 70 -13.21 -52.82 -22.82
CA ILE A 70 -14.42 -52.12 -22.41
C ILE A 70 -15.62 -52.95 -22.87
N THR A 71 -16.51 -53.31 -21.95
CA THR A 71 -17.63 -54.20 -22.26
C THR A 71 -18.92 -53.84 -21.53
N PRO A 72 -20.09 -53.99 -22.17
CA PRO A 72 -21.39 -53.92 -21.51
C PRO A 72 -21.82 -55.26 -20.87
N LEU A 73 -21.01 -56.32 -21.00
CA LEU A 73 -21.36 -57.64 -20.47
C LEU A 73 -21.10 -57.73 -18.97
N ASP A 74 -22.10 -58.19 -18.22
CA ASP A 74 -21.92 -58.56 -16.81
C ASP A 74 -20.82 -59.61 -16.66
N GLN A 75 -20.07 -59.54 -15.56
CA GLN A 75 -18.98 -60.46 -15.27
C GLN A 75 -19.42 -61.93 -15.27
N SER A 76 -20.68 -62.23 -14.89
CA SER A 76 -21.26 -63.58 -14.93
C SER A 76 -21.37 -64.17 -16.33
N ARG A 77 -21.33 -63.34 -17.38
CA ARG A 77 -21.38 -63.75 -18.79
C ARG A 77 -19.99 -63.90 -19.40
N ILE A 78 -18.93 -63.71 -18.62
CA ILE A 78 -17.55 -63.80 -19.06
C ILE A 78 -16.95 -65.10 -18.58
N SER A 79 -16.31 -65.81 -19.50
CA SER A 79 -15.64 -67.08 -19.22
C SER A 79 -14.38 -66.89 -18.37
N ASP A 80 -14.08 -67.87 -17.50
CA ASP A 80 -12.94 -67.82 -16.57
C ASP A 80 -11.59 -67.68 -17.26
N ASP A 81 -11.44 -68.16 -18.51
CA ASP A 81 -10.21 -68.03 -19.30
C ASP A 81 -9.86 -66.57 -19.60
N ILE A 82 -10.89 -65.72 -19.78
CA ILE A 82 -10.74 -64.28 -19.98
C ILE A 82 -10.45 -63.62 -18.63
N LEU A 83 -11.24 -63.91 -17.60
CA LEU A 83 -11.07 -63.31 -16.27
C LEU A 83 -9.67 -63.58 -15.71
N MET A 84 -9.15 -64.80 -15.81
CA MET A 84 -7.80 -65.17 -15.36
C MET A 84 -6.67 -64.31 -15.95
N ARG A 85 -6.88 -63.69 -17.12
CA ARG A 85 -5.90 -62.84 -17.81
C ARG A 85 -6.05 -61.36 -17.45
N LEU A 86 -7.17 -60.96 -16.84
CA LEU A 86 -7.43 -59.59 -16.41
C LEU A 86 -6.83 -59.31 -15.04
N ALA A 87 -6.45 -58.05 -14.81
CA ALA A 87 -6.05 -57.54 -13.50
C ALA A 87 -7.10 -57.90 -12.44
N GLN A 88 -6.66 -58.48 -11.32
CA GLN A 88 -7.53 -58.92 -10.21
C GLN A 88 -8.61 -59.95 -10.57
N ARG A 89 -8.56 -60.55 -11.77
CA ARG A 89 -9.50 -61.57 -12.24
C ARG A 89 -10.97 -61.16 -12.25
N ARG A 90 -11.26 -59.89 -12.54
CA ARG A 90 -12.63 -59.35 -12.52
C ARG A 90 -12.79 -58.20 -13.50
N LEU A 91 -14.05 -57.83 -13.77
CA LEU A 91 -14.36 -56.56 -14.40
C LEU A 91 -14.43 -55.45 -13.34
N HIS A 92 -14.00 -54.26 -13.72
CA HIS A 92 -14.10 -53.05 -12.92
C HIS A 92 -15.19 -52.15 -13.50
N SER A 93 -16.22 -51.82 -12.71
CA SER A 93 -17.20 -50.82 -13.15
C SER A 93 -16.57 -49.43 -13.22
N LEU A 94 -16.89 -48.69 -14.27
CA LEU A 94 -16.55 -47.27 -14.38
C LEU A 94 -17.44 -46.47 -13.40
N ASN A 95 -16.98 -46.32 -12.17
CA ASN A 95 -17.53 -45.36 -11.23
C ASN A 95 -16.45 -44.32 -10.91
N SER A 96 -16.60 -43.12 -11.46
CA SER A 96 -15.63 -42.03 -11.33
C SER A 96 -15.31 -41.70 -9.88
N TRP A 97 -16.30 -41.74 -8.98
CA TRP A 97 -16.07 -41.53 -7.55
C TRP A 97 -15.27 -42.66 -6.89
N GLU A 98 -15.47 -43.91 -7.32
CA GLU A 98 -14.68 -45.05 -6.81
C GLU A 98 -13.21 -44.96 -7.26
N ILE A 99 -12.95 -44.42 -8.46
CA ILE A 99 -11.59 -44.14 -8.94
C ILE A 99 -10.96 -43.01 -8.11
N VAL A 100 -11.67 -41.90 -7.92
CA VAL A 100 -11.22 -40.77 -7.10
C VAL A 100 -10.90 -41.24 -5.67
N ARG A 101 -11.79 -42.04 -5.05
CA ARG A 101 -11.57 -42.63 -3.72
C ARG A 101 -10.27 -43.42 -3.64
N GLN A 102 -9.96 -44.21 -4.67
CA GLN A 102 -8.74 -45.00 -4.73
C GLN A 102 -7.49 -44.14 -4.96
N LEU A 103 -7.57 -43.08 -5.77
CA LEU A 103 -6.48 -42.13 -6.02
C LEU A 103 -6.07 -41.40 -4.73
N PHE A 104 -7.05 -40.92 -3.95
CA PHE A 104 -6.83 -40.30 -2.63
C PHE A 104 -6.56 -41.30 -1.50
N ARG A 105 -6.55 -42.61 -1.77
CA ARG A 105 -6.40 -43.69 -0.77
C ARG A 105 -7.39 -43.56 0.41
N ALA A 106 -8.61 -43.10 0.12
CA ALA A 106 -9.63 -42.81 1.12
C ALA A 106 -10.55 -44.02 1.38
N GLN A 107 -11.17 -44.05 2.56
CA GLN A 107 -12.22 -45.01 2.91
C GLN A 107 -13.60 -44.48 2.54
N HIS A 108 -13.84 -43.19 2.77
CA HIS A 108 -15.13 -42.53 2.54
C HIS A 108 -14.96 -41.26 1.69
N LEU A 109 -16.05 -40.84 1.06
CA LEU A 109 -16.16 -39.58 0.32
C LEU A 109 -17.34 -38.79 0.89
N ASP A 110 -17.23 -37.47 0.90
CA ASP A 110 -18.30 -36.59 1.39
C ASP A 110 -19.54 -36.62 0.47
N PRO A 111 -20.74 -36.93 1.02
CA PRO A 111 -21.98 -36.94 0.24
C PRO A 111 -22.34 -35.62 -0.46
N ARG A 112 -21.81 -34.47 0.01
CA ARG A 112 -22.05 -33.15 -0.60
C ARG A 112 -21.53 -33.09 -2.04
N VAL A 113 -20.38 -33.70 -2.31
CA VAL A 113 -19.76 -33.72 -3.65
C VAL A 113 -20.19 -34.94 -4.46
N THR A 114 -20.43 -36.09 -3.83
CA THR A 114 -20.77 -37.32 -4.58
C THR A 114 -22.12 -37.25 -5.30
N ARG A 115 -22.98 -36.28 -4.95
CA ARG A 115 -24.22 -35.96 -5.67
C ARG A 115 -23.96 -35.45 -7.09
N HIS A 116 -22.78 -34.90 -7.36
CA HIS A 116 -22.39 -34.32 -8.63
C HIS A 116 -21.37 -35.23 -9.32
N THR A 117 -21.84 -36.16 -10.16
CA THR A 117 -20.97 -37.13 -10.86
C THR A 117 -19.93 -36.44 -11.74
N PHE A 118 -20.29 -35.31 -12.37
CA PHE A 118 -19.38 -34.57 -13.25
C PHE A 118 -18.13 -34.02 -12.51
N LEU A 119 -18.20 -33.73 -11.21
CA LEU A 119 -17.03 -33.28 -10.43
C LEU A 119 -15.95 -34.37 -10.37
N ALA A 120 -16.36 -35.64 -10.27
CA ALA A 120 -15.42 -36.75 -10.32
C ALA A 120 -14.76 -36.85 -11.69
N ASP A 121 -15.51 -36.65 -12.78
CA ASP A 121 -14.94 -36.70 -14.13
C ASP A 121 -13.91 -35.58 -14.33
N LEU A 122 -14.19 -34.36 -13.85
CA LEU A 122 -13.26 -33.22 -13.88
C LEU A 122 -11.96 -33.51 -13.13
N LEU A 123 -12.02 -34.12 -11.95
CA LEU A 123 -10.84 -34.53 -11.19
C LEU A 123 -9.98 -35.57 -11.96
N LEU A 124 -10.63 -36.41 -12.76
CA LEU A 124 -9.98 -37.51 -13.49
C LEU A 124 -9.38 -37.07 -14.83
N GLU A 125 -9.71 -35.90 -15.36
CA GLU A 125 -9.13 -35.37 -16.60
C GLU A 125 -7.60 -35.25 -16.50
N HIS A 126 -7.08 -34.84 -15.34
CA HIS A 126 -5.65 -34.60 -15.10
C HIS A 126 -5.00 -35.59 -14.11
N ALA A 127 -5.66 -36.72 -13.84
CA ALA A 127 -5.18 -37.69 -12.86
C ALA A 127 -3.82 -38.35 -13.20
N GLY A 128 -3.35 -38.21 -14.45
CA GLY A 128 -2.04 -38.71 -14.88
C GLY A 128 -0.86 -37.78 -14.57
N THR A 129 -1.11 -36.49 -14.40
CA THR A 129 -0.08 -35.46 -14.13
C THR A 129 -0.11 -34.97 -12.69
N ARG A 130 -1.25 -35.10 -12.00
CA ARG A 130 -1.43 -34.66 -10.62
C ARG A 130 -1.13 -35.76 -9.60
N SER A 131 -0.48 -35.38 -8.50
CA SER A 131 -0.39 -36.22 -7.30
C SER A 131 -1.59 -35.99 -6.38
N PHE A 132 -2.28 -37.05 -5.98
CA PHE A 132 -3.35 -37.01 -4.98
C PHE A 132 -2.80 -37.41 -3.60
N PRO A 133 -2.76 -36.48 -2.62
CA PRO A 133 -2.29 -36.83 -1.28
C PRO A 133 -3.28 -37.80 -0.60
N PRO A 134 -2.79 -38.68 0.29
CA PRO A 134 -3.67 -39.56 1.06
C PRO A 134 -4.66 -38.74 1.91
N ALA A 135 -5.93 -39.12 1.90
CA ALA A 135 -6.97 -38.44 2.68
C ALA A 135 -6.70 -38.50 4.19
N ALA A 136 -6.69 -37.35 4.85
CA ALA A 136 -6.59 -37.26 6.30
C ALA A 136 -7.80 -37.98 6.94
N ALA A 137 -7.57 -38.82 7.95
CA ALA A 137 -8.58 -39.66 8.60
C ALA A 137 -9.39 -40.61 7.66
N GLY A 138 -8.94 -40.80 6.41
CA GLY A 138 -9.61 -41.69 5.46
C GLY A 138 -10.90 -41.13 4.85
N LEU A 139 -11.19 -39.84 4.99
CA LEU A 139 -12.33 -39.16 4.34
C LEU A 139 -11.80 -38.05 3.41
N VAL A 140 -12.24 -38.04 2.15
CA VAL A 140 -12.07 -36.86 1.30
C VAL A 140 -13.30 -35.97 1.52
N ASP A 141 -13.07 -34.82 2.14
CA ASP A 141 -14.08 -33.80 2.36
C ASP A 141 -14.37 -32.99 1.08
N ALA A 142 -15.50 -32.27 1.09
CA ALA A 142 -15.89 -31.44 -0.05
C ALA A 142 -14.88 -30.30 -0.28
N GLU A 143 -14.31 -29.78 0.80
CA GLU A 143 -13.33 -28.70 0.83
C GLU A 143 -12.07 -29.06 0.04
N THR A 144 -11.51 -30.26 0.25
CA THR A 144 -10.35 -30.74 -0.50
C THR A 144 -10.65 -30.79 -1.99
N ILE A 145 -11.82 -31.30 -2.38
CA ILE A 145 -12.21 -31.42 -3.78
C ILE A 145 -12.43 -30.04 -4.42
N TRP A 146 -13.12 -29.14 -3.73
CA TRP A 146 -13.34 -27.79 -4.25
C TRP A 146 -12.06 -26.98 -4.31
N SER A 147 -11.17 -27.07 -3.31
CA SER A 147 -9.86 -26.41 -3.37
C SER A 147 -9.09 -26.81 -4.62
N ILE A 148 -9.16 -28.08 -5.00
CA ILE A 148 -8.51 -28.61 -6.20
C ILE A 148 -9.15 -28.05 -7.47
N LEU A 149 -10.47 -28.15 -7.58
CA LEU A 149 -11.20 -27.77 -8.78
C LEU A 149 -11.19 -26.26 -9.02
N LEU A 150 -11.29 -25.46 -7.95
CA LEU A 150 -11.22 -24.01 -8.02
C LEU A 150 -9.83 -23.53 -8.44
N GLU A 151 -8.77 -24.14 -7.93
CA GLU A 151 -7.40 -23.81 -8.30
C GLU A 151 -7.11 -24.15 -9.76
N GLU A 152 -7.44 -25.37 -10.19
CA GLU A 152 -7.16 -25.83 -11.55
C GLU A 152 -8.01 -25.11 -12.60
N ARG A 153 -9.33 -25.01 -12.35
CA ARG A 153 -10.27 -24.52 -13.36
C ARG A 153 -10.40 -23.02 -13.35
N LEU A 154 -10.23 -22.36 -12.20
CA LEU A 154 -10.48 -20.93 -12.04
C LEU A 154 -9.26 -20.14 -11.54
N GLY A 155 -8.20 -20.79 -11.08
CA GLY A 155 -7.03 -20.12 -10.48
C GLY A 155 -7.28 -19.57 -9.07
N LEU A 156 -8.35 -20.04 -8.42
CA LEU A 156 -8.74 -19.63 -7.07
C LEU A 156 -8.11 -20.57 -6.03
N SER A 157 -7.41 -20.00 -5.06
CA SER A 157 -6.66 -20.74 -4.05
C SER A 157 -7.53 -21.10 -2.86
N GLY A 158 -7.40 -22.35 -2.40
CA GLY A 158 -8.06 -22.83 -1.19
C GLY A 158 -9.55 -23.21 -1.38
N PRO A 159 -10.16 -23.79 -0.33
CA PRO A 159 -11.51 -24.33 -0.40
C PRO A 159 -12.62 -23.27 -0.33
N TYR A 160 -12.31 -22.09 0.23
CA TYR A 160 -13.27 -21.02 0.50
C TYR A 160 -12.69 -19.70 -0.06
N PRO A 161 -12.78 -19.46 -1.37
CA PRO A 161 -12.28 -18.22 -1.94
C PRO A 161 -13.10 -17.04 -1.42
N ASP A 162 -12.43 -16.10 -0.76
CA ASP A 162 -13.04 -14.85 -0.32
C ASP A 162 -13.08 -13.83 -1.48
N ILE A 163 -13.68 -12.66 -1.23
CA ILE A 163 -13.79 -11.60 -2.24
C ILE A 163 -12.40 -11.17 -2.74
N VAL A 164 -11.40 -11.11 -1.85
CA VAL A 164 -10.04 -10.69 -2.19
C VAL A 164 -9.41 -11.68 -3.18
N GLU A 165 -9.60 -12.98 -2.93
CA GLU A 165 -9.07 -14.05 -3.78
C GLU A 165 -9.74 -14.06 -5.15
N ILE A 166 -11.06 -13.83 -5.23
CA ILE A 166 -11.77 -13.71 -6.50
C ILE A 166 -11.24 -12.52 -7.30
N LEU A 167 -11.07 -11.35 -6.66
CA LEU A 167 -10.52 -10.14 -7.30
C LEU A 167 -9.06 -10.28 -7.69
N ARG A 168 -8.26 -11.06 -6.96
CA ARG A 168 -6.88 -11.37 -7.35
C ARG A 168 -6.87 -12.22 -8.61
N ALA A 169 -7.74 -13.23 -8.68
CA ALA A 169 -7.81 -14.14 -9.82
C ALA A 169 -8.28 -13.45 -11.12
N THR A 170 -9.10 -12.40 -11.05
CA THR A 170 -9.46 -11.61 -12.25
C THR A 170 -8.24 -10.92 -12.87
N VAL A 171 -7.27 -10.50 -12.06
CA VAL A 171 -6.06 -9.80 -12.53
C VAL A 171 -4.93 -10.78 -12.89
N GLU A 172 -4.75 -11.86 -12.12
CA GLU A 172 -3.56 -12.73 -12.24
C GLU A 172 -3.82 -14.03 -13.01
N SER A 173 -5.06 -14.52 -13.04
CA SER A 173 -5.37 -15.87 -13.54
C SER A 173 -6.33 -15.89 -14.73
N ASP A 174 -6.74 -14.73 -15.26
CA ASP A 174 -7.72 -14.62 -16.34
C ASP A 174 -9.02 -15.38 -16.00
N LEU A 175 -9.55 -15.10 -14.80
CA LEU A 175 -10.72 -15.78 -14.24
C LEU A 175 -11.92 -15.76 -15.20
N ALA A 176 -12.16 -14.65 -15.90
CA ALA A 176 -13.29 -14.50 -16.83
C ALA A 176 -13.22 -15.52 -17.99
N SER A 177 -12.07 -15.60 -18.66
CA SER A 177 -11.85 -16.57 -19.74
C SER A 177 -11.98 -18.01 -19.26
N ARG A 178 -11.35 -18.31 -18.12
CA ARG A 178 -11.43 -19.63 -17.47
C ARG A 178 -12.86 -20.00 -17.10
N TRP A 179 -13.63 -19.06 -16.57
CA TRP A 179 -15.03 -19.25 -16.23
C TRP A 179 -15.86 -19.63 -17.45
N GLN A 180 -15.69 -18.91 -18.56
CA GLN A 180 -16.45 -19.16 -19.80
C GLN A 180 -16.10 -20.48 -20.50
N GLN A 181 -14.88 -21.00 -20.32
CA GLN A 181 -14.47 -22.29 -20.86
C GLN A 181 -15.09 -23.50 -20.13
N ASN A 182 -15.65 -23.30 -18.93
CA ASN A 182 -16.24 -24.37 -18.14
C ASN A 182 -17.71 -24.65 -18.51
N SER A 183 -18.17 -25.87 -18.22
CA SER A 183 -19.56 -26.26 -18.48
C SER A 183 -20.55 -25.49 -17.61
N GLN A 184 -21.80 -25.37 -18.08
CA GLN A 184 -22.87 -24.75 -17.29
C GLN A 184 -23.07 -25.44 -15.93
N GLU A 185 -22.98 -26.77 -15.89
CA GLU A 185 -23.10 -27.56 -14.66
C GLU A 185 -22.02 -27.20 -13.63
N PHE A 186 -20.77 -27.05 -14.07
CA PHE A 186 -19.68 -26.62 -13.20
C PHE A 186 -19.89 -25.20 -12.69
N ARG A 187 -20.26 -24.26 -13.58
CA ARG A 187 -20.51 -22.87 -13.20
C ARG A 187 -21.60 -22.76 -12.13
N THR A 188 -22.73 -23.45 -12.31
CA THR A 188 -23.81 -23.47 -11.31
C THR A 188 -23.35 -24.03 -9.95
N ALA A 189 -22.63 -25.16 -9.95
CA ALA A 189 -22.14 -25.75 -8.71
C ALA A 189 -21.08 -24.88 -8.02
N ALA A 190 -20.19 -24.25 -8.79
CA ALA A 190 -19.17 -23.35 -8.26
C ALA A 190 -19.80 -22.08 -7.66
N THR A 191 -20.77 -21.47 -8.34
CA THR A 191 -21.54 -20.34 -7.80
C THR A 191 -22.23 -20.72 -6.49
N GLN A 192 -22.86 -21.90 -6.40
CA GLN A 192 -23.50 -22.35 -5.17
C GLN A 192 -22.48 -22.57 -4.04
N TRP A 193 -21.32 -23.16 -4.33
CA TRP A 193 -20.26 -23.39 -3.37
C TRP A 193 -19.69 -22.07 -2.83
N VAL A 194 -19.34 -21.13 -3.73
CA VAL A 194 -18.81 -19.81 -3.34
C VAL A 194 -19.86 -19.02 -2.55
N GLY A 195 -21.12 -19.02 -2.98
CA GLY A 195 -22.18 -18.29 -2.28
C GLY A 195 -22.44 -18.79 -0.85
N GLN A 196 -22.31 -20.10 -0.61
CA GLN A 196 -22.52 -20.68 0.71
C GLN A 196 -21.53 -20.14 1.77
N TYR A 197 -20.29 -19.83 1.39
CA TYR A 197 -19.23 -19.41 2.32
C TYR A 197 -18.83 -17.94 2.18
N GLY A 198 -18.90 -17.38 0.97
CA GLY A 198 -18.54 -15.98 0.67
C GLY A 198 -19.70 -14.98 0.78
N GLY A 199 -20.95 -15.46 0.85
CA GLY A 199 -22.15 -14.61 0.93
C GLY A 199 -22.45 -13.84 -0.37
N ASP A 200 -23.41 -12.92 -0.28
CA ASP A 200 -23.96 -12.21 -1.44
C ASP A 200 -22.94 -11.29 -2.13
N ALA A 201 -22.09 -10.61 -1.37
CA ALA A 201 -20.99 -9.83 -1.94
C ALA A 201 -20.02 -10.66 -2.81
N ALA A 202 -19.65 -11.86 -2.38
CA ALA A 202 -18.78 -12.75 -3.17
C ALA A 202 -19.49 -13.25 -4.44
N LEU A 203 -20.81 -13.50 -4.36
CA LEU A 203 -21.62 -13.85 -5.53
C LEU A 203 -21.70 -12.69 -6.52
N ALA A 204 -21.86 -11.45 -6.05
CA ALA A 204 -21.89 -10.27 -6.92
C ALA A 204 -20.54 -10.08 -7.65
N VAL A 205 -19.42 -10.24 -6.93
CA VAL A 205 -18.07 -10.15 -7.53
C VAL A 205 -17.85 -11.27 -8.53
N LEU A 206 -18.23 -12.51 -8.20
CA LEU A 206 -18.09 -13.65 -9.11
C LEU A 206 -18.96 -13.50 -10.36
N SER A 207 -20.17 -12.95 -10.21
CA SER A 207 -21.09 -12.69 -11.33
C SER A 207 -20.51 -11.61 -12.25
N CYS A 208 -19.98 -10.52 -11.69
CA CYS A 208 -19.28 -9.49 -12.45
C CYS A 208 -18.03 -10.05 -13.16
N ALA A 209 -17.21 -10.84 -12.45
CA ALA A 209 -16.03 -11.50 -13.00
C ALA A 209 -16.36 -12.45 -14.18
N ALA A 210 -17.57 -12.99 -14.20
CA ALA A 210 -18.05 -13.88 -15.24
C ALA A 210 -18.63 -13.15 -16.47
N ASP A 211 -18.94 -11.86 -16.33
CA ASP A 211 -19.62 -11.06 -17.35
C ASP A 211 -18.63 -10.28 -18.24
N GLU A 212 -19.14 -9.46 -19.17
CA GLU A 212 -18.36 -8.68 -20.15
C GLU A 212 -17.26 -7.82 -19.51
N HIS A 213 -17.48 -7.31 -18.30
CA HIS A 213 -16.58 -6.42 -17.58
C HIS A 213 -15.74 -7.14 -16.50
N GLY A 214 -15.59 -8.46 -16.58
CA GLY A 214 -14.96 -9.24 -15.52
C GLY A 214 -13.48 -8.92 -15.26
N ASP A 215 -12.75 -8.46 -16.28
CA ASP A 215 -11.38 -7.94 -16.16
C ASP A 215 -11.31 -6.66 -15.30
N LYS A 216 -12.41 -5.91 -15.22
CA LYS A 216 -12.54 -4.67 -14.45
C LYS A 216 -13.17 -4.85 -13.07
N ALA A 217 -13.45 -6.08 -12.62
CA ALA A 217 -14.11 -6.31 -11.33
C ALA A 217 -13.38 -5.65 -10.13
N LEU A 218 -12.04 -5.62 -10.15
CA LEU A 218 -11.25 -4.92 -9.13
C LEU A 218 -11.41 -3.41 -9.24
N ALA A 219 -11.32 -2.86 -10.45
CA ALA A 219 -11.51 -1.44 -10.73
C ALA A 219 -12.91 -0.95 -10.33
N ILE A 220 -13.95 -1.74 -10.63
CA ILE A 220 -15.34 -1.51 -10.20
C ILE A 220 -15.42 -1.44 -8.67
N GLY A 221 -14.77 -2.36 -7.96
CA GLY A 221 -14.69 -2.34 -6.50
C GLY A 221 -14.07 -1.05 -5.94
N LEU A 222 -13.05 -0.49 -6.58
CA LEU A 222 -12.44 0.79 -6.16
C LEU A 222 -13.40 1.97 -6.35
N VAL A 223 -14.31 1.90 -7.33
CA VAL A 223 -15.34 2.91 -7.61
C VAL A 223 -16.53 2.81 -6.64
N MET A 224 -16.81 1.63 -6.10
CA MET A 224 -17.91 1.42 -5.13
C MET A 224 -17.82 2.39 -3.94
N GLY A 225 -16.61 2.67 -3.46
CA GLY A 225 -16.39 3.60 -2.34
C GLY A 225 -16.71 5.06 -2.64
N VAL A 226 -16.89 5.44 -3.90
CA VAL A 226 -17.36 6.78 -4.28
C VAL A 226 -18.89 6.82 -4.36
N VAL A 227 -19.49 5.77 -4.92
CA VAL A 227 -20.92 5.73 -5.24
C VAL A 227 -21.79 5.37 -4.05
N PHE A 228 -21.35 4.40 -3.24
CA PHE A 228 -22.08 3.88 -2.08
C PHE A 228 -21.55 4.41 -0.74
N ASP A 229 -20.93 5.59 -0.76
CA ASP A 229 -20.49 6.29 0.44
C ASP A 229 -21.71 6.76 1.26
N GLU A 230 -21.61 6.67 2.59
CA GLU A 230 -22.76 6.89 3.48
C GLU A 230 -23.32 8.32 3.42
N ASP A 231 -22.46 9.29 3.07
CA ASP A 231 -22.80 10.72 3.05
C ASP A 231 -23.39 11.19 1.71
N VAL A 232 -23.52 10.31 0.71
CA VAL A 232 -24.01 10.65 -0.64
C VAL A 232 -25.52 10.89 -0.69
N GLY A 233 -26.29 10.16 0.14
CA GLY A 233 -27.75 10.13 0.01
C GLY A 233 -28.18 9.70 -1.40
N HIS A 234 -29.03 10.50 -2.05
CA HIS A 234 -29.59 10.21 -3.39
C HIS A 234 -28.81 10.85 -4.55
N GLU A 235 -27.71 11.56 -4.28
CA GLU A 235 -26.97 12.34 -5.29
C GLU A 235 -26.38 11.46 -6.40
N LEU A 236 -25.99 10.22 -6.07
CA LEU A 236 -25.38 9.28 -7.01
C LEU A 236 -26.27 8.08 -7.38
N ASP A 237 -27.58 8.12 -7.12
CA ASP A 237 -28.51 7.01 -7.47
C ASP A 237 -28.43 6.64 -8.97
N LYS A 238 -28.27 7.64 -9.84
CA LYS A 238 -28.09 7.42 -11.28
C LYS A 238 -26.75 6.75 -11.62
N ALA A 239 -25.69 7.08 -10.88
CA ALA A 239 -24.38 6.45 -11.05
C ALA A 239 -24.39 5.03 -10.47
N ALA A 240 -25.11 4.80 -9.37
CA ALA A 240 -25.33 3.48 -8.79
C ALA A 240 -26.04 2.55 -9.79
N GLY A 241 -27.16 2.97 -10.39
CA GLY A 241 -27.84 2.13 -11.40
C GLY A 241 -27.01 1.85 -12.65
N ARG A 242 -26.14 2.79 -13.06
CA ARG A 242 -25.16 2.53 -14.15
C ARG A 242 -24.09 1.54 -13.71
N LEU A 243 -23.61 1.63 -12.47
CA LEU A 243 -22.62 0.72 -11.90
C LEU A 243 -23.19 -0.69 -11.74
N GLU A 244 -24.47 -0.83 -11.36
CA GLU A 244 -25.19 -2.11 -11.36
C GLU A 244 -25.22 -2.76 -12.74
N THR A 245 -25.37 -1.97 -13.81
CA THR A 245 -25.25 -2.46 -15.19
C THR A 245 -23.84 -2.98 -15.52
N PHE A 246 -22.78 -2.36 -14.97
CA PHE A 246 -21.40 -2.86 -15.11
C PHE A 246 -21.17 -4.17 -14.35
N VAL A 247 -21.83 -4.33 -13.20
CA VAL A 247 -21.71 -5.50 -12.33
C VAL A 247 -22.55 -6.68 -12.84
N GLY A 248 -23.65 -6.41 -13.54
CA GLY A 248 -24.63 -7.42 -13.96
C GLY A 248 -25.54 -7.87 -12.80
N VAL A 249 -25.69 -7.05 -11.76
CA VAL A 249 -26.53 -7.33 -10.57
C VAL A 249 -27.43 -6.14 -10.29
N ASP A 250 -28.73 -6.38 -10.19
CA ASP A 250 -29.71 -5.38 -9.80
C ASP A 250 -29.77 -5.23 -8.28
N ASN A 251 -29.91 -4.00 -7.77
CA ASN A 251 -30.03 -3.65 -6.35
C ASN A 251 -28.85 -4.13 -5.48
N LEU A 252 -27.64 -3.71 -5.82
CA LEU A 252 -26.47 -3.98 -4.98
C LEU A 252 -26.61 -3.26 -3.63
N SER A 253 -26.56 -4.01 -2.52
CA SER A 253 -26.67 -3.39 -1.20
C SER A 253 -25.44 -2.54 -0.87
N ALA A 254 -25.63 -1.44 -0.12
CA ALA A 254 -24.52 -0.62 0.33
C ALA A 254 -23.52 -1.40 1.21
N GLU A 255 -23.98 -2.43 1.92
CA GLU A 255 -23.08 -3.31 2.70
C GLU A 255 -22.18 -4.15 1.80
N ASP A 256 -22.74 -4.76 0.75
CA ASP A 256 -21.97 -5.56 -0.20
C ASP A 256 -20.99 -4.69 -1.00
N ALA A 257 -21.42 -3.50 -1.41
CA ALA A 257 -20.56 -2.52 -2.07
C ALA A 257 -19.37 -2.11 -1.18
N ARG A 258 -19.59 -1.88 0.13
CA ARG A 258 -18.51 -1.62 1.09
C ARG A 258 -17.56 -2.79 1.24
N ARG A 259 -18.07 -4.02 1.37
CA ARG A 259 -17.23 -5.24 1.45
C ARG A 259 -16.39 -5.43 0.19
N TRP A 260 -16.96 -5.19 -0.99
CA TRP A 260 -16.23 -5.23 -2.25
C TRP A 260 -15.15 -4.15 -2.31
N ARG A 261 -15.49 -2.89 -1.97
CA ARG A 261 -14.50 -1.79 -1.88
C ARG A 261 -13.32 -2.14 -1.00
N ASP A 262 -13.57 -2.66 0.21
CA ASP A 262 -12.52 -3.00 1.18
C ASP A 262 -11.64 -4.13 0.66
N ALA A 263 -12.25 -5.16 0.05
CA ALA A 263 -11.52 -6.24 -0.59
C ALA A 263 -10.69 -5.77 -1.79
N ALA A 264 -11.22 -4.88 -2.63
CA ALA A 264 -10.52 -4.31 -3.77
C ALA A 264 -9.31 -3.48 -3.33
N SER A 265 -9.47 -2.65 -2.29
CA SER A 265 -8.38 -1.85 -1.71
C SER A 265 -7.30 -2.75 -1.10
N GLY A 266 -7.71 -3.80 -0.38
CA GLY A 266 -6.79 -4.80 0.17
C GLY A 266 -6.04 -5.61 -0.90
N CYS A 267 -6.71 -5.94 -2.00
CA CYS A 267 -6.11 -6.61 -3.15
C CYS A 267 -5.11 -5.69 -3.87
N LEU A 268 -5.51 -4.45 -4.17
CA LEU A 268 -4.67 -3.44 -4.83
C LEU A 268 -3.33 -3.26 -4.11
N ALA A 269 -3.34 -3.22 -2.77
CA ALA A 269 -2.13 -3.06 -1.96
C ALA A 269 -1.10 -4.21 -2.13
N ARG A 270 -1.54 -5.39 -2.57
CA ARG A 270 -0.71 -6.60 -2.73
C ARG A 270 -0.24 -6.84 -4.17
N LEU A 271 -0.86 -6.19 -5.15
CA LEU A 271 -0.52 -6.33 -6.57
C LEU A 271 0.85 -5.73 -6.92
N ALA A 272 1.45 -6.20 -8.01
CA ALA A 272 2.66 -5.59 -8.56
C ALA A 272 2.37 -4.19 -9.14
N ARG A 273 3.38 -3.30 -9.12
CA ARG A 273 3.25 -1.90 -9.57
C ARG A 273 2.60 -1.71 -10.96
N PRO A 274 2.92 -2.52 -12.00
CA PRO A 274 2.29 -2.36 -13.31
C PRO A 274 0.78 -2.67 -13.28
N GLN A 275 0.39 -3.72 -12.57
CA GLN A 275 -1.02 -4.12 -12.43
C GLN A 275 -1.79 -3.09 -11.60
N GLN A 276 -1.20 -2.59 -10.51
CA GLN A 276 -1.80 -1.51 -9.72
C GLN A 276 -2.14 -0.30 -10.59
N ARG A 277 -1.21 0.10 -11.47
CA ARG A 277 -1.42 1.26 -12.36
C ARG A 277 -2.56 1.00 -13.34
N GLN A 278 -2.57 -0.16 -13.99
CA GLN A 278 -3.64 -0.53 -14.92
C GLN A 278 -5.00 -0.53 -14.23
N CYS A 279 -5.12 -1.17 -13.05
CA CYS A 279 -6.38 -1.20 -12.31
C CYS A 279 -6.87 0.20 -11.88
N LEU A 280 -5.97 1.11 -11.52
CA LEU A 280 -6.32 2.48 -11.19
C LEU A 280 -6.78 3.25 -12.43
N ASP A 281 -6.08 3.10 -13.57
CA ASP A 281 -6.47 3.72 -14.84
C ASP A 281 -7.86 3.23 -15.31
N ASP A 282 -8.14 1.93 -15.14
CA ASP A 282 -9.44 1.34 -15.43
C ASP A 282 -10.53 1.84 -14.46
N ALA A 283 -10.21 2.01 -13.17
CA ALA A 283 -11.13 2.55 -12.19
C ALA A 283 -11.50 4.02 -12.49
N GLU A 284 -10.51 4.83 -12.90
CA GLU A 284 -10.75 6.20 -13.38
C GLU A 284 -11.63 6.22 -14.65
N ALA A 285 -11.49 5.24 -15.53
CA ALA A 285 -12.33 5.11 -16.72
C ALA A 285 -13.77 4.70 -16.36
N VAL A 286 -13.94 3.73 -15.45
CA VAL A 286 -15.26 3.31 -14.95
C VAL A 286 -15.97 4.47 -14.24
N LEU A 287 -15.25 5.21 -13.37
CA LEU A 287 -15.81 6.35 -12.65
C LEU A 287 -16.36 7.43 -13.60
N ARG A 288 -15.62 7.72 -14.68
CA ARG A 288 -16.08 8.63 -15.75
C ARG A 288 -17.24 8.06 -16.55
N ALA A 289 -17.23 6.77 -16.86
CA ALA A 289 -18.29 6.12 -17.62
C ALA A 289 -19.64 6.16 -16.87
N ILE A 290 -19.63 5.99 -15.54
CA ILE A 290 -20.84 6.11 -14.72
C ILE A 290 -21.23 7.57 -14.43
N GLY A 291 -20.31 8.54 -14.67
CA GLY A 291 -20.52 9.97 -14.46
C GLY A 291 -20.41 10.41 -13.01
N ALA A 292 -19.61 9.70 -12.20
CA ALA A 292 -19.35 10.02 -10.80
C ALA A 292 -17.98 10.69 -10.59
N ASP A 293 -17.30 11.09 -11.67
CA ASP A 293 -15.99 11.75 -11.61
C ASP A 293 -15.95 13.06 -10.79
N PRO A 294 -17.00 13.92 -10.72
CA PRO A 294 -16.99 15.08 -9.83
C PRO A 294 -16.98 14.71 -8.33
N HIS A 295 -17.24 13.44 -8.01
CA HIS A 295 -17.32 12.90 -6.64
C HIS A 295 -16.06 12.10 -6.28
N ALA A 296 -15.04 12.08 -7.14
CA ALA A 296 -13.82 11.28 -6.95
C ALA A 296 -13.09 11.56 -5.63
N TRP A 297 -13.23 12.77 -5.07
CA TRP A 297 -12.71 13.14 -3.75
C TRP A 297 -13.11 12.18 -2.62
N ARG A 298 -14.17 11.37 -2.79
CA ARG A 298 -14.55 10.32 -1.83
C ARG A 298 -13.61 9.12 -1.86
N SER A 299 -12.94 8.85 -2.99
CA SER A 299 -11.95 7.79 -3.09
C SER A 299 -10.67 8.10 -2.30
N ALA A 300 -10.15 7.10 -1.59
CA ALA A 300 -8.85 7.14 -0.93
C ALA A 300 -7.71 6.59 -1.81
N GLU A 301 -8.05 6.11 -3.02
CA GLU A 301 -7.16 5.32 -3.88
C GLU A 301 -6.84 5.99 -5.22
N LEU A 302 -7.83 6.67 -5.81
CA LEU A 302 -7.77 7.24 -7.16
C LEU A 302 -6.99 8.57 -7.22
N ASP A 303 -6.38 8.83 -8.37
CA ASP A 303 -5.55 10.01 -8.60
C ASP A 303 -6.41 11.28 -8.65
N SER A 304 -7.54 11.20 -9.35
CA SER A 304 -8.55 12.26 -9.36
C SER A 304 -9.10 12.54 -7.96
N GLY A 305 -9.19 11.52 -7.11
CA GLY A 305 -9.59 11.66 -5.71
C GLY A 305 -8.61 12.50 -4.90
N LEU A 306 -7.31 12.24 -5.02
CA LEU A 306 -6.28 13.06 -4.38
C LEU A 306 -6.33 14.52 -4.86
N GLU A 307 -6.37 14.75 -6.17
CA GLU A 307 -6.35 16.12 -6.72
C GLU A 307 -7.60 16.92 -6.32
N GLN A 308 -8.78 16.29 -6.26
CA GLN A 308 -9.98 16.96 -5.75
C GLN A 308 -9.94 17.20 -4.24
N ARG A 309 -9.38 16.27 -3.44
CA ARG A 309 -9.16 16.50 -1.99
C ARG A 309 -8.20 17.67 -1.76
N LEU A 310 -7.11 17.76 -2.54
CA LEU A 310 -6.18 18.89 -2.49
C LEU A 310 -6.85 20.21 -2.91
N ALA A 311 -7.70 20.19 -3.95
CA ALA A 311 -8.45 21.37 -4.37
C ALA A 311 -9.40 21.86 -3.27
N ARG A 312 -10.14 20.94 -2.64
CA ARG A 312 -11.00 21.23 -1.48
C ARG A 312 -10.21 21.77 -0.30
N LEU A 313 -9.03 21.23 -0.02
CA LEU A 313 -8.14 21.75 1.01
C LEU A 313 -7.71 23.19 0.69
N GLY A 314 -7.37 23.46 -0.57
CA GLY A 314 -7.07 24.80 -1.06
C GLY A 314 -8.23 25.79 -0.89
N GLN A 315 -9.45 25.34 -1.20
CA GLN A 315 -10.67 26.13 -0.99
C GLN A 315 -10.91 26.43 0.50
N ALA A 316 -10.75 25.42 1.37
CA ALA A 316 -10.90 25.58 2.82
C ALA A 316 -9.85 26.54 3.41
N PHE A 317 -8.58 26.44 3.00
CA PHE A 317 -7.55 27.41 3.38
C PHE A 317 -7.86 28.83 2.87
N SER A 318 -8.31 28.95 1.61
CA SER A 318 -8.69 30.23 1.05
C SER A 318 -9.83 30.87 1.83
N ALA A 319 -10.86 30.09 2.20
CA ALA A 319 -11.97 30.55 3.01
C ALA A 319 -11.49 31.01 4.39
N HIS A 320 -10.67 30.20 5.07
CA HIS A 320 -10.09 30.50 6.39
C HIS A 320 -9.36 31.84 6.43
N VAL A 321 -8.48 32.09 5.45
CA VAL A 321 -7.72 33.35 5.36
C VAL A 321 -8.63 34.52 4.99
N THR A 322 -9.50 34.35 4.00
CA THR A 322 -10.37 35.43 3.51
C THR A 322 -11.33 35.91 4.59
N SER A 323 -11.87 35.00 5.41
CA SER A 323 -12.76 35.34 6.51
C SER A 323 -12.04 35.84 7.76
N ARG A 324 -10.69 35.86 7.77
CA ARG A 324 -9.86 36.10 8.97
C ARG A 324 -10.36 35.28 10.17
N ALA A 325 -10.51 33.98 9.94
CA ALA A 325 -11.08 33.08 10.94
C ALA A 325 -10.22 33.07 12.21
N LYS A 326 -10.88 33.18 13.37
CA LYS A 326 -10.25 33.19 14.71
C LYS A 326 -9.94 31.80 15.26
N ILE A 327 -10.37 30.75 14.57
CA ILE A 327 -10.09 29.36 14.91
C ILE A 327 -10.06 28.53 13.64
N VAL A 328 -9.24 27.48 13.60
CA VAL A 328 -9.31 26.47 12.54
C VAL A 328 -10.59 25.66 12.71
N SER A 329 -11.47 25.70 11.70
CA SER A 329 -12.73 24.96 11.74
C SER A 329 -12.52 23.45 11.71
N GLN A 330 -13.48 22.69 12.25
CA GLN A 330 -13.49 21.24 12.13
C GLN A 330 -13.55 20.78 10.66
N GLU A 331 -14.18 21.58 9.79
CA GLU A 331 -14.22 21.32 8.35
C GLU A 331 -12.82 21.39 7.72
N LEU A 332 -12.04 22.44 7.99
CA LEU A 332 -10.67 22.56 7.48
C LEU A 332 -9.79 21.41 7.98
N GLN A 333 -9.93 21.05 9.26
CA GLN A 333 -9.24 19.89 9.82
C GLN A 333 -9.66 18.59 9.13
N GLY A 334 -10.96 18.36 8.92
CA GLY A 334 -11.49 17.17 8.27
C GLY A 334 -11.03 17.02 6.82
N VAL A 335 -11.00 18.11 6.05
CA VAL A 335 -10.50 18.10 4.67
C VAL A 335 -8.98 17.82 4.64
N TYR A 336 -8.20 18.34 5.58
CA TYR A 336 -6.78 17.99 5.72
C TYR A 336 -6.59 16.50 6.06
N ASP A 337 -7.36 15.96 7.00
CA ASP A 337 -7.30 14.54 7.37
C ASP A 337 -7.72 13.62 6.22
N ALA A 338 -8.69 14.04 5.39
CA ALA A 338 -9.04 13.34 4.17
C ALA A 338 -7.86 13.29 3.18
N VAL A 339 -7.11 14.38 2.98
CA VAL A 339 -5.89 14.32 2.15
C VAL A 339 -4.86 13.38 2.78
N ARG A 340 -4.61 13.49 4.09
CA ARG A 340 -3.60 12.69 4.82
C ARG A 340 -3.85 11.19 4.78
N THR A 341 -5.11 10.76 4.79
CA THR A 341 -5.50 9.34 4.74
C THR A 341 -5.43 8.74 3.33
N HIS A 342 -5.30 9.56 2.29
CA HIS A 342 -5.22 9.10 0.90
C HIS A 342 -3.93 8.30 0.65
N ARG A 343 -4.02 7.12 -0.01
CA ARG A 343 -2.87 6.22 -0.18
C ARG A 343 -1.68 6.89 -0.87
N ARG A 344 -1.92 7.65 -1.93
CA ARG A 344 -0.85 8.37 -2.64
C ARG A 344 -0.27 9.56 -1.86
N ALA A 345 -1.04 10.19 -0.99
CA ALA A 345 -0.54 11.28 -0.16
C ALA A 345 0.54 10.78 0.82
N ARG A 346 0.39 9.54 1.33
CA ARG A 346 1.39 8.86 2.17
C ARG A 346 2.73 8.58 1.47
N LEU A 347 2.78 8.69 0.15
CA LEU A 347 4.01 8.55 -0.65
C LEU A 347 4.53 9.92 -1.12
N ALA A 348 3.78 10.99 -0.90
CA ALA A 348 4.06 12.34 -1.39
C ALA A 348 4.53 13.24 -0.24
N ASP A 349 5.61 12.84 0.44
CA ASP A 349 6.08 13.45 1.69
C ASP A 349 6.19 14.97 1.60
N ARG A 350 6.79 15.49 0.52
CA ARG A 350 6.95 16.95 0.35
C ARG A 350 5.63 17.70 0.24
N ARG A 351 4.64 17.19 -0.51
CA ARG A 351 3.33 17.86 -0.64
C ARG A 351 2.58 17.83 0.68
N MET A 352 2.66 16.72 1.42
CA MET A 352 2.02 16.59 2.72
C MET A 352 2.66 17.47 3.79
N VAL A 353 3.99 17.57 3.83
CA VAL A 353 4.70 18.49 4.72
C VAL A 353 4.27 19.94 4.47
N ARG A 354 4.12 20.35 3.20
CA ARG A 354 3.61 21.68 2.85
C ARG A 354 2.17 21.91 3.33
N ALA A 355 1.29 20.93 3.12
CA ALA A 355 -0.10 21.02 3.59
C ALA A 355 -0.18 21.11 5.12
N GLU A 356 0.66 20.36 5.84
CA GLU A 356 0.75 20.44 7.30
C GLU A 356 1.25 21.81 7.76
N MET A 357 2.31 22.33 7.13
CA MET A 357 2.85 23.65 7.41
C MET A 357 1.81 24.76 7.15
N ALA A 358 1.03 24.66 6.07
CA ALA A 358 -0.07 25.57 5.79
C ALA A 358 -1.18 25.51 6.85
N LEU A 359 -1.48 24.32 7.38
CA LEU A 359 -2.42 24.16 8.49
C LEU A 359 -1.88 24.77 9.79
N ARG A 360 -0.60 24.58 10.10
CA ARG A 360 0.06 25.23 11.26
C ARG A 360 0.06 26.76 11.11
N LEU A 361 0.35 27.28 9.92
CA LEU A 361 0.27 28.72 9.66
C LEU A 361 -1.16 29.24 9.78
N SER A 362 -2.15 28.48 9.32
CA SER A 362 -3.57 28.82 9.46
C SER A 362 -3.99 28.92 10.93
N ARG A 363 -3.48 28.03 11.80
CA ARG A 363 -3.67 28.10 13.26
C ARG A 363 -3.01 29.35 13.84
N TRP A 364 -1.74 29.62 13.50
CA TRP A 364 -1.05 30.82 13.96
C TRP A 364 -1.78 32.11 13.56
N LEU A 365 -2.26 32.20 12.32
CA LEU A 365 -3.06 33.35 11.87
C LEU A 365 -4.36 33.48 12.65
N ALA A 366 -5.04 32.37 12.90
CA ALA A 366 -6.26 32.36 13.69
C ALA A 366 -6.04 32.83 15.13
N ASP A 367 -4.97 32.37 15.78
CA ASP A 367 -4.59 32.80 17.13
C ASP A 367 -4.32 34.31 17.17
N ARG A 368 -3.63 34.85 16.15
CA ARG A 368 -3.37 36.30 16.03
C ARG A 368 -4.64 37.13 15.84
N GLU A 369 -5.67 36.59 15.20
CA GLU A 369 -6.98 37.24 15.01
C GLU A 369 -7.89 37.08 16.24
N ALA A 370 -7.77 35.96 16.97
CA ALA A 370 -8.54 35.68 18.19
C ALA A 370 -8.08 36.53 19.37
N GLU A 371 -6.76 36.54 19.58
CA GLU A 371 -6.09 37.23 20.67
C GLU A 371 -5.00 38.14 20.08
N PRO A 372 -5.35 39.39 19.72
CA PRO A 372 -4.36 40.37 19.32
C PRO A 372 -3.39 40.64 20.48
N ALA A 373 -2.27 39.93 20.49
CA ALA A 373 -1.23 40.14 21.48
C ALA A 373 -0.71 41.58 21.37
N ALA A 374 -0.50 42.22 22.53
CA ALA A 374 0.09 43.54 22.62
C ALA A 374 1.43 43.58 21.86
N ASP A 375 1.74 44.75 21.29
CA ASP A 375 3.02 44.95 20.62
C ASP A 375 4.16 44.90 21.63
N PRO A 376 5.29 44.24 21.29
CA PRO A 376 6.42 44.15 22.19
C PRO A 376 6.96 45.55 22.51
N THR A 377 7.26 45.78 23.79
CA THR A 377 7.74 47.08 24.30
C THR A 377 9.25 47.13 24.45
N THR A 378 9.91 45.97 24.40
CA THR A 378 11.37 45.85 24.50
C THR A 378 11.94 44.99 23.37
N LEU A 379 13.20 45.20 23.01
CA LEU A 379 13.85 44.41 21.96
C LEU A 379 13.93 42.93 22.32
N GLU A 380 14.23 42.59 23.57
CA GLU A 380 14.27 41.19 24.00
C GLU A 380 12.90 40.54 23.94
N GLU A 381 11.81 41.23 24.29
CA GLU A 381 10.45 40.70 24.11
C GLU A 381 10.15 40.42 22.64
N SER A 382 10.52 41.34 21.75
CA SER A 382 10.37 41.17 20.30
C SER A 382 11.19 39.97 19.77
N ALA A 383 12.44 39.84 20.21
CA ALA A 383 13.32 38.74 19.85
C ALA A 383 12.83 37.38 20.38
N LYS A 384 12.35 37.34 21.63
CA LYS A 384 11.75 36.14 22.25
C LYS A 384 10.53 35.69 21.46
N ARG A 385 9.63 36.62 21.13
CA ARG A 385 8.43 36.34 20.34
C ARG A 385 8.76 35.83 18.94
N TYR A 386 9.76 36.43 18.27
CA TYR A 386 10.23 35.93 16.99
C TYR A 386 10.81 34.51 17.10
N ALA A 387 11.66 34.25 18.09
CA ALA A 387 12.26 32.94 18.29
C ALA A 387 11.22 31.87 18.64
N ALA A 388 10.17 32.23 19.39
CA ALA A 388 9.07 31.32 19.75
C ALA A 388 8.25 30.93 18.51
N ASP A 389 7.71 31.91 17.79
CA ASP A 389 6.70 31.69 16.74
C ASP A 389 7.12 32.21 15.37
N GLY A 390 7.65 33.44 15.29
CA GLY A 390 7.93 34.13 14.03
C GLY A 390 8.94 33.41 13.13
N ALA A 391 9.93 32.72 13.71
CA ALA A 391 10.90 31.91 12.99
C ALA A 391 10.25 30.73 12.26
N LEU A 392 9.24 30.09 12.87
CA LEU A 392 8.44 29.04 12.22
C LEU A 392 7.64 29.64 11.06
N VAL A 393 7.02 30.81 11.28
CA VAL A 393 6.23 31.49 10.24
C VAL A 393 7.10 31.82 9.02
N ASP A 394 8.31 32.35 9.22
CA ASP A 394 9.23 32.65 8.12
C ASP A 394 9.71 31.39 7.39
N TRP A 395 9.96 30.30 8.12
CA TRP A 395 10.26 29.00 7.50
C TRP A 395 9.09 28.50 6.65
N VAL A 396 7.87 28.50 7.19
CA VAL A 396 6.66 28.09 6.44
C VAL A 396 6.46 28.97 5.21
N ARG A 397 6.64 30.29 5.32
CA ARG A 397 6.55 31.22 4.19
C ARG A 397 7.54 30.87 3.07
N HIS A 398 8.75 30.42 3.40
CA HIS A 398 9.72 29.96 2.41
C HIS A 398 9.27 28.67 1.73
N VAL A 399 8.85 27.68 2.51
CA VAL A 399 8.41 26.36 2.02
C VAL A 399 7.16 26.45 1.13
N LEU A 400 6.20 27.30 1.49
CA LEU A 400 4.95 27.43 0.74
C LEU A 400 5.12 28.13 -0.63
N ARG A 401 6.19 28.92 -0.82
CA ARG A 401 6.51 29.57 -2.11
C ARG A 401 6.97 28.61 -3.21
N GLY A 402 7.18 27.32 -2.91
CA GLY A 402 7.48 26.32 -3.93
C GLY A 402 6.33 26.13 -4.93
N GLY A 403 6.62 25.59 -6.12
CA GLY A 403 5.57 25.31 -7.12
C GLY A 403 4.54 24.30 -6.63
N GLU A 404 3.26 24.55 -6.88
CA GLU A 404 2.15 23.62 -6.64
C GLU A 404 1.33 23.48 -7.94
N ALA A 405 1.00 22.24 -8.30
CA ALA A 405 0.30 21.95 -9.55
C ALA A 405 -1.22 22.12 -9.41
N ASN A 406 -1.75 21.86 -8.22
CA ASN A 406 -3.16 22.06 -7.91
C ASN A 406 -3.46 23.56 -7.76
N GLN A 407 -4.32 24.12 -8.62
CA GLN A 407 -4.51 25.57 -8.72
C GLN A 407 -5.13 26.19 -7.47
N GLU A 408 -6.14 25.54 -6.88
CA GLU A 408 -6.81 25.99 -5.67
C GLU A 408 -5.87 25.99 -4.47
N LEU A 409 -5.03 24.95 -4.35
CA LEU A 409 -4.04 24.84 -3.29
C LEU A 409 -2.90 25.86 -3.47
N ALA A 410 -2.40 26.05 -4.69
CA ALA A 410 -1.40 27.07 -5.00
C ALA A 410 -1.89 28.48 -4.62
N THR A 411 -3.14 28.79 -5.00
CA THR A 411 -3.78 30.08 -4.70
C THR A 411 -3.94 30.29 -3.20
N SER A 412 -4.31 29.25 -2.46
CA SER A 412 -4.48 29.37 -1.01
C SER A 412 -3.16 29.55 -0.26
N TYR A 413 -2.09 28.88 -0.71
CA TYR A 413 -0.73 29.10 -0.19
C TYR A 413 -0.27 30.53 -0.41
N MET A 414 -0.52 31.12 -1.58
CA MET A 414 -0.20 32.54 -1.82
C MET A 414 -0.93 33.44 -0.81
N LYS A 415 -2.24 33.27 -0.65
CA LYS A 415 -3.04 34.08 0.30
C LYS A 415 -2.56 33.94 1.75
N LEU A 416 -2.25 32.71 2.17
CA LEU A 416 -1.69 32.44 3.51
C LEU A 416 -0.35 33.17 3.70
N VAL A 417 0.54 33.07 2.71
CA VAL A 417 1.86 33.71 2.75
C VAL A 417 1.75 35.23 2.72
N GLU A 418 0.82 35.80 1.96
CA GLU A 418 0.55 37.24 1.90
C GLU A 418 0.06 37.77 3.25
N HIS A 419 -0.97 37.16 3.84
CA HIS A 419 -1.48 37.58 5.17
C HIS A 419 -0.41 37.46 6.26
N ALA A 420 0.34 36.37 6.26
CA ALA A 420 1.47 36.20 7.18
C ALA A 420 2.58 37.22 6.94
N THR A 421 2.81 37.62 5.69
CA THR A 421 3.80 38.65 5.34
C THR A 421 3.38 40.01 5.90
N GLU A 422 2.12 40.40 5.78
CA GLU A 422 1.61 41.66 6.33
C GLU A 422 1.88 41.78 7.84
N LEU A 423 1.56 40.72 8.59
CA LEU A 423 1.81 40.66 10.04
C LEU A 423 3.32 40.69 10.36
N ARG A 424 4.12 39.91 9.63
CA ARG A 424 5.58 39.87 9.85
C ARG A 424 6.27 41.19 9.51
N GLU A 425 5.83 41.92 8.48
CA GLU A 425 6.39 43.23 8.15
C GLU A 425 6.05 44.30 9.21
N ALA A 426 4.88 44.23 9.84
CA ALA A 426 4.56 45.07 10.99
C ALA A 426 5.48 44.76 12.18
N GLU A 427 5.68 43.48 12.51
CA GLU A 427 6.59 43.03 13.56
C GLU A 427 8.05 43.42 13.29
N ASN A 428 8.50 43.31 12.03
CA ASN A 428 9.85 43.71 11.63
C ASN A 428 10.07 45.22 11.79
N ARG A 429 9.06 46.05 11.49
CA ARG A 429 9.11 47.49 11.71
C ARG A 429 9.23 47.82 13.20
N GLN A 430 8.41 47.20 14.04
CA GLN A 430 8.46 47.35 15.49
C GLN A 430 9.83 46.95 16.04
N PHE A 431 10.38 45.81 15.60
CA PHE A 431 11.72 45.38 15.98
C PHE A 431 12.79 46.41 15.61
N ALA A 432 12.73 46.97 14.39
CA ALA A 432 13.69 47.99 13.96
C ALA A 432 13.62 49.29 14.77
N GLU A 433 12.41 49.70 15.17
CA GLU A 433 12.20 50.87 16.04
C GLU A 433 12.76 50.64 17.44
N LEU A 434 12.47 49.48 18.06
CA LEU A 434 13.02 49.07 19.36
C LEU A 434 14.56 48.96 19.33
N LEU A 435 15.12 48.40 18.24
CA LEU A 435 16.56 48.28 18.06
C LEU A 435 17.23 49.65 18.00
N ARG A 436 16.62 50.60 17.28
CA ARG A 436 17.10 52.00 17.21
C ARG A 436 17.12 52.65 18.60
N GLU A 437 16.08 52.44 19.40
CA GLU A 437 15.96 53.01 20.75
C GLU A 437 16.97 52.43 21.75
N GLN A 438 17.26 51.12 21.66
CA GLN A 438 18.22 50.46 22.55
C GLN A 438 19.69 50.74 22.24
N THR A 439 20.00 51.27 21.05
CA THR A 439 21.39 51.64 20.64
C THR A 439 22.00 52.78 21.50
N GLY A 440 21.31 53.22 22.57
CA GLY A 440 21.71 54.25 23.53
C GLY A 440 22.25 53.80 24.91
N GLY A 441 22.56 52.51 25.13
CA GLY A 441 23.38 52.08 26.27
C GLY A 441 22.67 51.53 27.51
N ALA A 442 21.78 50.54 27.33
CA ALA A 442 21.34 49.67 28.44
C ALA A 442 22.10 48.34 28.41
N PRO A 443 22.61 47.84 29.57
CA PRO A 443 23.31 46.56 29.64
C PRO A 443 22.43 45.39 29.22
N GLY A 444 23.06 44.39 28.59
CA GLY A 444 22.43 43.26 27.92
C GLY A 444 21.49 42.43 28.81
N GLN A 445 20.36 42.04 28.21
CA GLN A 445 19.29 41.28 28.85
C GLN A 445 19.58 39.76 28.77
N GLU A 446 18.97 38.94 29.64
CA GLU A 446 19.37 37.53 29.86
C GLU A 446 19.29 36.64 28.62
N ILE A 447 18.27 36.78 27.77
CA ILE A 447 18.00 35.84 26.67
C ILE A 447 18.47 36.37 25.30
N LEU A 448 18.49 37.69 25.13
CA LEU A 448 19.03 38.33 23.93
C LEU A 448 20.53 38.63 24.14
N VAL A 449 21.37 37.93 23.38
CA VAL A 449 22.83 37.98 23.54
C VAL A 449 23.44 38.67 22.32
N PRO A 450 24.03 39.87 22.46
CA PRO A 450 24.83 40.49 21.40
C PRO A 450 25.93 39.55 20.92
N VAL A 451 26.22 39.57 19.61
CA VAL A 451 27.15 38.62 18.99
C VAL A 451 28.53 38.62 19.63
N GLU A 452 29.01 39.79 20.06
CA GLU A 452 30.27 39.99 20.78
C GLU A 452 30.28 39.35 22.17
N ASP A 453 29.13 39.18 22.81
CA ASP A 453 29.04 38.63 24.17
C ASP A 453 28.82 37.11 24.18
N ILE A 454 28.56 36.48 23.03
CA ILE A 454 28.19 35.04 22.94
C ILE A 454 29.29 34.15 23.52
N LEU A 455 30.56 34.44 23.26
CA LEU A 455 31.66 33.63 23.78
C LEU A 455 31.72 33.63 25.30
N GLU A 456 31.53 34.80 25.92
CA GLU A 456 31.58 34.95 27.37
C GLU A 456 30.31 34.43 28.04
N ARG A 457 29.13 34.80 27.53
CA ARG A 457 27.84 34.53 28.19
C ARG A 457 27.32 33.11 27.94
N VAL A 458 27.70 32.47 26.83
CA VAL A 458 27.17 31.16 26.44
C VAL A 458 28.27 30.11 26.37
N ILE A 459 29.31 30.34 25.57
CA ILE A 459 30.32 29.31 25.28
C ILE A 459 31.21 29.02 26.49
N ALA A 460 31.70 30.06 27.18
CA ALA A 460 32.50 29.88 28.38
C ALA A 460 31.72 29.13 29.48
N LYS A 461 30.42 29.43 29.65
CA LYS A 461 29.55 28.72 30.59
C LYS A 461 29.35 27.25 30.26
N ALA A 462 29.26 26.90 28.98
CA ALA A 462 29.27 25.49 28.55
C ALA A 462 30.63 24.83 28.85
N ALA A 463 31.73 25.55 28.56
CA ALA A 463 33.09 25.06 28.71
C ALA A 463 33.52 24.84 30.17
N GLU A 464 32.86 25.49 31.14
CA GLU A 464 33.03 25.20 32.58
C GLU A 464 32.63 23.75 32.93
N HIS A 465 31.75 23.11 32.15
CA HIS A 465 31.16 21.80 32.45
C HIS A 465 31.72 20.67 31.59
N ALA A 466 32.05 20.93 30.33
CA ALA A 466 32.55 19.91 29.40
C ALA A 466 33.36 20.55 28.25
N PRO A 467 34.22 19.79 27.54
CA PRO A 467 34.84 20.27 26.31
C PRO A 467 33.78 20.67 25.26
N VAL A 468 33.90 21.88 24.70
CA VAL A 468 32.93 22.43 23.74
C VAL A 468 33.54 22.53 22.35
N LEU A 469 32.83 21.99 21.36
CA LEU A 469 33.04 22.29 19.94
C LEU A 469 31.98 23.29 19.49
N VAL A 470 32.39 24.46 19.01
CA VAL A 470 31.49 25.47 18.44
C VAL A 470 31.51 25.38 16.92
N LEU A 471 30.33 25.21 16.32
CA LEU A 471 30.14 25.28 14.88
C LEU A 471 29.44 26.60 14.54
N LEU A 472 30.15 27.49 13.84
CA LEU A 472 29.56 28.72 13.31
C LEU A 472 29.04 28.46 11.89
N LEU A 473 27.71 28.53 11.73
CA LEU A 473 27.03 28.33 10.46
C LEU A 473 26.67 29.69 9.87
N ASP A 474 27.27 30.04 8.73
CA ASP A 474 27.01 31.32 8.06
C ASP A 474 25.58 31.39 7.52
N GLY A 475 24.94 32.55 7.65
CA GLY A 475 23.54 32.76 7.24
C GLY A 475 22.48 32.02 8.08
N MET A 476 22.84 31.46 9.24
CA MET A 476 21.93 30.71 10.11
C MET A 476 20.96 31.63 10.86
N SER A 477 19.89 32.06 10.19
CA SER A 477 18.78 32.75 10.84
C SER A 477 17.97 31.79 11.73
N CYS A 478 17.13 32.32 12.62
CA CYS A 478 16.26 31.47 13.44
C CYS A 478 15.34 30.59 12.58
N ALA A 479 14.88 31.08 11.42
CA ALA A 479 14.04 30.31 10.50
C ALA A 479 14.81 29.13 9.87
N VAL A 480 16.05 29.35 9.42
CA VAL A 480 16.92 28.29 8.88
C VAL A 480 17.28 27.28 9.97
N PHE A 481 17.53 27.75 11.20
CA PHE A 481 17.79 26.87 12.32
C PHE A 481 16.60 25.96 12.64
N ARG A 482 15.36 26.45 12.55
CA ARG A 482 14.16 25.64 12.80
C ARG A 482 14.04 24.48 11.82
N GLU A 483 14.36 24.72 10.55
CA GLU A 483 14.44 23.68 9.53
C GLU A 483 15.50 22.64 9.89
N LEU A 484 16.74 23.08 10.11
CA LEU A 484 17.86 22.20 10.47
C LEU A 484 17.61 21.42 11.77
N ALA A 485 16.98 22.03 12.76
CA ALA A 485 16.73 21.41 14.06
C ALA A 485 15.72 20.26 13.99
N VAL A 486 14.85 20.22 12.98
CA VAL A 486 13.98 19.06 12.73
C VAL A 486 14.82 17.90 12.23
N ASP A 487 15.66 18.12 11.22
CA ASP A 487 16.51 17.08 10.62
C ASP A 487 17.55 16.53 11.61
N VAL A 488 18.17 17.41 12.39
CA VAL A 488 19.21 17.01 13.38
C VAL A 488 18.62 16.10 14.47
N LYS A 489 17.36 16.32 14.87
CA LYS A 489 16.67 15.46 15.85
C LYS A 489 16.39 14.06 15.31
N GLU A 490 16.23 13.90 14.00
CA GLU A 490 16.10 12.58 13.37
C GLU A 490 17.40 11.76 13.42
N HIS A 491 18.52 12.37 13.81
CA HIS A 491 19.82 11.71 13.95
C HIS A 491 20.22 11.50 15.43
N ASP A 492 19.23 11.42 16.33
CA ASP A 492 19.38 11.19 17.77
C ASP A 492 20.15 12.30 18.53
N TRP A 493 20.23 13.51 17.97
CA TRP A 493 20.78 14.66 18.68
C TRP A 493 19.74 15.22 19.65
N VAL A 494 20.18 15.47 20.89
CA VAL A 494 19.35 16.05 21.95
C VAL A 494 19.76 17.51 22.17
N GLU A 495 18.77 18.39 22.18
CA GLU A 495 18.95 19.80 22.53
C GLU A 495 19.09 19.96 24.06
N VAL A 496 20.14 20.63 24.51
CA VAL A 496 20.45 20.84 25.94
C VAL A 496 20.44 22.34 26.26
N GLY A 497 19.71 22.72 27.32
CA GLY A 497 19.69 24.08 27.87
C GLY A 497 20.60 24.24 29.10
N PHE A 498 20.93 25.48 29.48
CA PHE A 498 21.87 25.79 30.55
C PHE A 498 21.29 25.76 31.98
N SER A 499 19.96 25.84 32.15
CA SER A 499 19.32 26.07 33.46
C SER A 499 18.18 25.09 33.79
N GLY A 500 18.09 23.95 33.11
CA GLY A 500 16.96 23.01 33.26
C GLY A 500 15.65 23.50 32.59
N GLU A 501 15.56 24.77 32.22
CA GLU A 501 14.54 25.30 31.32
C GLU A 501 14.97 25.10 29.86
N GLN A 502 14.04 24.64 29.01
CA GLN A 502 14.26 24.52 27.57
C GLN A 502 14.05 25.86 26.85
N GLN A 503 14.72 26.91 27.31
CA GLN A 503 14.67 28.22 26.64
C GLN A 503 15.92 28.45 25.79
N ARG A 504 15.69 28.75 24.51
CA ARG A 504 16.77 29.07 23.56
C ARG A 504 17.26 30.50 23.78
N HIS A 505 18.57 30.68 23.81
CA HIS A 505 19.18 31.98 23.70
C HIS A 505 19.05 32.49 22.26
N VAL A 506 18.84 33.80 22.10
CA VAL A 506 18.73 34.45 20.79
C VAL A 506 19.94 35.34 20.58
N GLY A 507 20.71 35.06 19.54
CA GLY A 507 21.85 35.91 19.15
C GLY A 507 21.39 37.17 18.42
N LEU A 508 21.87 38.33 18.84
CA LEU A 508 21.69 39.60 18.12
C LEU A 508 22.94 39.88 17.29
N ALA A 509 22.78 39.89 15.97
CA ALA A 509 23.87 40.20 15.04
C ALA A 509 24.36 41.65 15.19
N ALA A 510 25.65 41.88 14.97
CA ALA A 510 26.22 43.21 14.86
C ALA A 510 25.65 43.95 13.64
N LEU A 511 25.64 45.29 13.68
CA LEU A 511 25.24 46.13 12.55
C LEU A 511 26.46 46.82 11.91
N PRO A 512 26.64 46.74 10.58
CA PRO A 512 25.82 45.98 9.61
C PRO A 512 26.00 44.46 9.77
N SER A 513 24.92 43.70 9.50
CA SER A 513 24.86 42.24 9.67
C SER A 513 25.56 41.47 8.54
N VAL A 514 26.83 41.77 8.32
CA VAL A 514 27.69 41.13 7.32
C VAL A 514 28.71 40.19 7.99
N THR A 515 29.10 39.13 7.31
CA THR A 515 29.96 38.06 7.84
C THR A 515 31.25 38.60 8.47
N GLU A 516 31.94 39.52 7.80
CA GLU A 516 33.22 40.09 8.29
C GLU A 516 33.07 40.89 9.61
N VAL A 517 31.90 41.46 9.90
CA VAL A 517 31.64 42.22 11.13
C VAL A 517 31.16 41.26 12.21
N CYS A 518 30.13 40.45 11.94
CA CYS A 518 29.56 39.54 12.94
C CYS A 518 30.58 38.49 13.41
N ARG A 519 31.32 37.87 12.48
CA ARG A 519 32.27 36.80 12.79
C ARG A 519 33.49 37.33 13.55
N THR A 520 34.04 38.47 13.11
CA THR A 520 35.12 39.12 13.86
C THR A 520 34.64 39.51 15.25
N SER A 521 33.47 40.13 15.36
CA SER A 521 32.94 40.56 16.66
C SER A 521 32.73 39.41 17.62
N LEU A 522 32.16 38.30 17.14
CA LEU A 522 32.01 37.04 17.88
C LEU A 522 33.36 36.56 18.44
N PHE A 523 34.35 36.40 17.56
CA PHE A 523 35.61 35.76 17.94
C PHE A 523 36.54 36.67 18.76
N THR A 524 36.36 37.99 18.68
CA THR A 524 37.17 38.94 19.45
C THR A 524 36.52 39.42 20.74
N GLY A 525 35.23 39.15 20.96
CA GLY A 525 34.50 39.63 22.13
C GLY A 525 34.20 41.14 22.11
N SER A 526 34.17 41.77 20.93
CA SER A 526 34.01 43.22 20.80
C SER A 526 33.50 43.60 19.41
N LEU A 527 32.62 44.60 19.29
CA LEU A 527 32.14 45.09 17.99
C LEU A 527 33.30 45.62 17.11
N ARG A 528 33.65 44.88 16.05
CA ARG A 528 34.67 45.28 15.09
C ARG A 528 34.54 44.58 13.75
N ARG A 529 35.12 45.22 12.73
CA ARG A 529 35.37 44.63 11.41
C ARG A 529 36.80 44.08 11.36
N GLY A 530 37.01 42.93 10.72
CA GLY A 530 38.33 42.32 10.60
C GLY A 530 38.39 41.19 9.58
N GLN A 531 39.52 40.48 9.59
CA GLN A 531 39.83 39.36 8.71
C GLN A 531 40.17 38.11 9.54
N ALA A 532 40.36 36.95 8.89
CA ALA A 532 40.62 35.67 9.55
C ALA A 532 41.80 35.71 10.57
N ASN A 533 42.84 36.49 10.30
CA ASN A 533 43.96 36.67 11.22
C ASN A 533 43.57 37.41 12.51
N ASP A 534 42.65 38.37 12.42
CA ASP A 534 42.12 39.09 13.59
C ASP A 534 41.26 38.16 14.44
N GLU A 535 40.42 37.35 13.78
CA GLU A 535 39.55 36.35 14.42
C GLU A 535 40.39 35.31 15.18
N ALA A 536 41.42 34.75 14.55
CA ALA A 536 42.28 33.75 15.17
C ALA A 536 43.04 34.31 16.40
N LYS A 537 43.59 35.52 16.28
CA LYS A 537 44.25 36.21 17.40
C LYS A 537 43.26 36.51 18.52
N GLY A 538 42.11 37.08 18.17
CA GLY A 538 41.04 37.44 19.11
C GLY A 538 40.59 36.23 19.92
N PHE A 539 40.26 35.13 19.24
CA PHE A 539 39.78 33.91 19.86
C PHE A 539 40.81 33.31 20.81
N ALA A 540 42.07 33.20 20.36
CA ALA A 540 43.17 32.70 21.20
C ALA A 540 43.46 33.58 22.42
N SER A 541 43.17 34.89 22.33
CA SER A 541 43.37 35.87 23.40
C SER A 541 42.13 36.16 24.26
N HIS A 542 40.99 35.52 24.00
CA HIS A 542 39.73 35.84 24.66
C HIS A 542 39.79 35.48 26.16
N SER A 543 39.61 36.47 27.03
CA SER A 543 39.84 36.33 28.49
C SER A 543 39.04 35.20 29.12
N ALA A 544 37.72 35.14 28.86
CA ALA A 544 36.84 34.10 29.40
C ALA A 544 37.24 32.68 28.97
N LEU A 545 37.71 32.50 27.73
CA LEU A 545 38.11 31.19 27.22
C LEU A 545 39.51 30.80 27.72
N GLN A 546 40.42 31.76 27.85
CA GLN A 546 41.76 31.52 28.39
C GLN A 546 41.73 31.05 29.84
N GLN A 547 40.82 31.59 30.66
CA GLN A 547 40.65 31.18 32.06
C GLN A 547 40.23 29.70 32.20
N LEU A 548 39.53 29.17 31.19
CA LEU A 548 39.06 27.78 31.16
C LEU A 548 40.04 26.85 30.43
N SER A 549 41.03 27.41 29.74
CA SER A 549 42.00 26.67 28.95
C SER A 549 43.15 26.15 29.81
N SER A 550 43.69 24.98 29.48
CA SER A 550 44.88 24.46 30.16
C SER A 550 46.10 25.36 29.88
N PRO A 551 47.04 25.51 30.84
CA PRO A 551 48.24 26.31 30.65
C PRO A 551 48.99 25.92 29.37
N GLY A 552 49.20 26.88 28.46
CA GLY A 552 49.90 26.66 27.19
C GLY A 552 49.05 26.13 26.03
N LEU A 553 47.76 25.85 26.24
CA LEU A 553 46.83 25.37 25.22
C LEU A 553 45.71 26.38 25.00
N ALA A 554 45.96 27.38 24.14
CA ALA A 554 44.94 28.37 23.78
C ALA A 554 43.73 27.72 23.06
N PRO A 555 42.53 28.31 23.15
CA PRO A 555 41.36 27.82 22.42
C PRO A 555 41.64 27.88 20.91
N ARG A 556 41.24 26.83 20.19
CA ARG A 556 41.58 26.64 18.77
C ARG A 556 40.43 27.06 17.87
N LEU A 557 40.70 27.98 16.95
CA LEU A 557 39.79 28.34 15.86
C LEU A 557 40.23 27.64 14.58
N PHE A 558 39.29 26.99 13.90
CA PHE A 558 39.51 26.41 12.57
C PHE A 558 38.64 27.13 11.56
N HIS A 559 39.27 27.81 10.60
CA HIS A 559 38.55 28.32 9.43
C HIS A 559 38.33 27.19 8.42
N LYS A 560 37.33 27.33 7.54
CA LYS A 560 37.00 26.31 6.53
C LYS A 560 38.21 25.87 5.71
N ALA A 561 39.03 26.82 5.26
CA ALA A 561 40.27 26.56 4.50
C ALA A 561 41.33 25.77 5.29
N SER A 562 41.21 25.69 6.62
CA SER A 562 42.11 24.92 7.49
C SER A 562 41.58 23.51 7.78
N LEU A 563 40.34 23.21 7.41
CA LEU A 563 39.67 21.90 7.59
C LEU A 563 39.70 21.07 6.31
N GLU A 564 39.76 21.72 5.15
CA GLU A 564 40.11 21.11 3.88
C GLU A 564 41.61 20.80 3.94
N GLY A 565 41.97 19.57 4.31
CA GLY A 565 43.37 19.15 4.40
C GLY A 565 44.13 19.42 3.10
N ALA A 566 45.43 19.68 3.22
CA ALA A 566 46.35 19.52 2.11
C ALA A 566 46.18 18.09 1.55
N GLU A 567 45.75 17.98 0.29
CA GLU A 567 45.82 16.71 -0.45
C GLU A 567 47.24 16.15 -0.49
#